data_AF-A0A0N1B999-F1
#
_entry.id   AF-A0A0N1B999-F1
#
_cell.length_a   1.000
_cell.length_b   1.000
_cell.length_c   1.000
_cell.angle_alpha   90.00
_cell.angle_beta   90.00
_cell.angle_gamma   90.00
#
_symmetry.space_group_name_H-M   'P 1'
#
loop_
_entity.id
_entity.type
_entity.pdbx_description
1 polymer ?
#
loop_
_entity_poly.entity_id
_entity_poly.type
_entity_poly.pdbx_seq_one_letter_code
_entity_poly.pdbx_strand_id
1 'polypeptide(L)'
;MSNLLIRDVEDAVLQRLRTKAEINGTSLQHEASLALSRGVPLTGAERKALFEKFEREHGFAKVAASGADIVRDVRDEMASVGGEHS
;
A
#
# COMPACT_ATOMS: atom_id res chain seq x y z
N MET A 1 13.44 -14.89 -6.05
CA MET A 1 12.87 -13.94 -7.03
C MET A 1 12.39 -14.74 -8.23
N SER A 2 11.13 -14.55 -8.63
CA SER A 2 10.60 -15.11 -9.86
C SER A 2 11.04 -14.27 -11.06
N ASN A 3 11.39 -14.91 -12.17
CA ASN A 3 11.79 -14.23 -13.41
C ASN A 3 10.72 -14.45 -14.49
N LEU A 4 10.45 -13.41 -15.27
CA LEU A 4 9.50 -13.42 -16.39
C LEU A 4 10.22 -12.95 -17.66
N LEU A 5 10.13 -13.74 -18.74
CA LEU A 5 10.58 -13.33 -20.07
C LEU A 5 9.37 -12.87 -20.88
N ILE A 6 9.40 -11.63 -21.36
CA ILE A 6 8.39 -11.08 -22.27
C ILE A 6 9.07 -10.91 -23.63
N ARG A 7 8.53 -11.57 -24.67
CA ARG A 7 9.01 -11.47 -26.05
C ARG A 7 8.05 -10.61 -26.87
N ASP A 8 8.53 -10.15 -28.03
CA ASP A 8 7.74 -9.44 -29.02
C ASP A 8 7.01 -8.20 -28.47
N VAL A 9 7.69 -7.48 -27.56
CA VAL A 9 7.20 -6.22 -27.01
C VAL A 9 7.32 -5.15 -28.09
N GLU A 10 6.23 -4.41 -28.31
CA GLU A 10 6.23 -3.28 -29.24
C GLU A 10 7.34 -2.27 -28.88
N ASP A 11 8.16 -1.88 -29.87
CA ASP A 11 9.31 -1.00 -29.66
C ASP A 11 8.93 0.31 -28.97
N ALA A 12 7.77 0.88 -29.32
CA ALA A 12 7.25 2.10 -28.70
C ALA A 12 7.04 1.94 -27.18
N VAL A 13 6.58 0.78 -26.74
CA VAL A 13 6.42 0.47 -25.30
C VAL A 13 7.78 0.34 -24.64
N LEU A 14 8.71 -0.38 -25.27
CA LEU A 14 10.06 -0.56 -24.73
C LEU A 14 10.79 0.78 -24.59
N GLN A 15 10.69 1.67 -25.59
CA GLN A 15 11.28 3.00 -25.54
C GLN A 15 10.67 3.85 -24.42
N ARG A 16 9.35 3.86 -24.27
CA ARG A 16 8.68 4.58 -23.17
C ARG A 16 9.15 4.12 -21.80
N LEU A 17 9.36 2.81 -21.61
CA LEU A 17 9.86 2.27 -20.33
C LEU A 17 11.32 2.66 -20.08
N ARG A 18 12.18 2.67 -21.12
CA ARG A 18 13.56 3.16 -21.02
C ARG A 18 13.62 4.63 -20.63
N THR A 19 12.84 5.48 -21.30
CA THR A 19 12.76 6.91 -20.96
C THR A 19 12.30 7.12 -19.52
N LYS A 20 11.31 6.35 -19.04
CA LYS A 20 10.89 6.42 -17.62
C LYS A 20 12.00 6.03 -16.66
N ALA A 21 12.73 4.97 -16.96
CA ALA A 21 13.84 4.51 -16.14
C ALA A 21 14.94 5.59 -16.04
N GLU A 22 15.28 6.24 -17.16
CA GLU A 22 16.23 7.35 -17.20
C GLU A 22 15.75 8.56 -16.37
N ILE A 23 14.49 8.98 -16.55
CA ILE A 23 13.90 10.11 -15.80
C ILE A 23 13.89 9.83 -14.30
N ASN A 24 13.53 8.61 -13.91
CA ASN A 24 13.35 8.24 -12.50
C ASN A 24 14.65 7.80 -11.82
N GLY A 25 15.75 7.63 -12.58
CA GLY A 25 16.99 7.03 -12.07
C GLY A 25 16.81 5.58 -11.61
N THR A 26 15.89 4.84 -12.25
CA THR A 26 15.56 3.45 -11.92
C THR A 26 16.00 2.50 -13.03
N SER A 27 15.82 1.19 -12.85
CA SER A 27 16.11 0.20 -13.90
C SER A 27 14.90 -0.06 -14.79
N LEU A 28 15.13 -0.49 -16.03
CA LEU A 28 14.07 -0.93 -16.93
C LEU A 28 13.20 -2.05 -16.32
N GLN A 29 13.83 -2.98 -15.59
CA GLN A 29 13.13 -4.05 -14.88
C GLN A 29 12.19 -3.50 -13.79
N HIS A 30 12.61 -2.46 -13.06
CA HIS A 30 11.79 -1.83 -12.04
C HIS A 30 10.53 -1.19 -12.66
N GLU A 31 10.70 -0.42 -13.73
CA GLU A 31 9.57 0.21 -14.43
C GLU A 31 8.62 -0.81 -15.07
N ALA A 32 9.16 -1.90 -15.64
CA ALA A 32 8.36 -3.01 -16.16
C ALA A 32 7.57 -3.71 -15.04
N SER A 33 8.19 -3.95 -13.88
CA SER A 33 7.53 -4.54 -12.71
C SER A 33 6.39 -3.66 -12.19
N LEU A 34 6.61 -2.35 -12.10
CA LEU A 34 5.58 -1.38 -11.73
C LEU A 34 4.42 -1.36 -12.73
N ALA A 35 4.71 -1.39 -14.03
CA ALA A 35 3.69 -1.43 -15.08
C ALA A 35 2.82 -2.69 -14.98
N LEU A 36 3.43 -3.86 -14.78
CA LEU A 36 2.72 -5.13 -14.60
C LEU A 36 1.87 -5.11 -13.32
N SER A 37 2.41 -4.60 -12.21
CA SER A 37 1.69 -4.51 -10.93
C SER A 37 0.43 -3.64 -11.04
N ARG A 38 0.47 -2.57 -11.83
CA ARG A 38 -0.70 -1.73 -12.12
C ARG A 38 -1.75 -2.44 -12.97
N GLY A 39 -1.33 -3.34 -13.86
CA GLY A 39 -2.21 -4.12 -14.73
C GLY A 39 -2.87 -5.33 -14.05
N VAL A 40 -2.37 -5.74 -12.87
CA VAL A 40 -2.89 -6.87 -12.10
C VAL A 40 -3.35 -6.38 -10.71
N PRO A 41 -4.38 -5.52 -10.63
CA PRO A 41 -4.91 -5.11 -9.34
C PRO A 41 -5.54 -6.33 -8.65
N LEU A 42 -5.27 -6.48 -7.36
CA LEU A 42 -5.94 -7.51 -6.54
C LEU A 42 -7.46 -7.32 -6.61
N THR A 43 -8.16 -8.39 -6.95
CA THR A 43 -9.61 -8.47 -6.82
C THR A 43 -10.03 -8.31 -5.35
N GLY A 44 -11.29 -7.96 -5.10
CA GLY A 44 -11.83 -7.88 -3.74
C GLY A 44 -11.65 -9.19 -2.96
N ALA A 45 -11.78 -10.33 -3.63
CA ALA A 45 -11.59 -11.66 -3.05
C ALA A 45 -10.12 -11.92 -2.69
N GLU A 46 -9.17 -11.63 -3.59
CA GLU A 46 -7.74 -11.80 -3.31
C GLU A 46 -7.26 -10.88 -2.20
N ARG A 47 -7.80 -9.66 -2.13
CA ARG A 47 -7.51 -8.72 -1.05
C ARG A 47 -8.00 -9.25 0.30
N LYS A 48 -9.22 -9.82 0.34
CA LYS A 48 -9.77 -10.46 1.55
C LYS A 48 -8.91 -11.66 1.98
N ALA A 49 -8.52 -12.51 1.03
CA ALA A 49 -7.67 -13.67 1.30
C ALA A 49 -6.28 -13.27 1.83
N LEU A 50 -5.69 -12.20 1.29
CA LEU A 50 -4.45 -11.62 1.83
C LEU A 50 -4.61 -11.14 3.27
N PHE A 51 -5.74 -10.49 3.58
CA PHE A 51 -6.05 -10.01 4.92
C PHE A 51 -6.23 -11.17 5.91
N GLU A 52 -7.01 -12.20 5.55
CA GLU A 52 -7.22 -13.40 6.37
C GLU A 52 -5.92 -14.19 6.57
N LYS A 53 -5.04 -14.23 5.57
CA LYS A 53 -3.71 -14.85 5.70
C LYS A 53 -2.86 -14.06 6.69
N PHE A 54 -2.81 -12.74 6.55
CA PHE A 54 -2.06 -11.87 7.46
C PHE A 54 -2.55 -12.00 8.91
N GLU A 55 -3.87 -11.98 9.12
CA GLU A 55 -4.49 -12.18 10.44
C GLU A 55 -4.09 -13.53 11.05
N ARG A 56 -4.07 -14.60 10.26
CA ARG A 56 -3.69 -15.93 10.75
C ARG A 56 -2.21 -16.03 11.11
N GLU A 57 -1.34 -15.39 10.33
CA GLU A 57 0.11 -15.48 10.49
C GLU A 57 0.64 -14.56 11.60
N HIS A 58 0.00 -13.41 11.81
CA HIS A 58 0.51 -12.38 12.73
C HIS A 58 -0.44 -12.09 13.90
N GLY A 59 -1.68 -12.58 13.84
CA GLY A 59 -2.75 -12.11 14.73
C GLY A 59 -3.12 -10.65 14.44
N PHE A 60 -4.25 -10.19 14.95
CA PHE A 60 -4.42 -8.76 15.11
C PHE A 60 -3.50 -8.27 16.24
N ALA A 61 -2.87 -7.11 16.06
CA ALA A 61 -2.43 -6.35 17.21
C ALA A 61 -3.68 -6.17 18.10
N LYS A 62 -3.67 -6.76 19.29
CA LYS A 62 -4.68 -6.46 20.30
C LYS A 62 -4.54 -4.97 20.57
N VAL A 63 -5.41 -4.16 19.97
CA VAL A 63 -5.56 -2.76 20.35
C VAL A 63 -5.99 -2.83 21.80
N ALA A 64 -5.05 -2.55 22.71
CA ALA A 64 -5.30 -2.63 24.15
C ALA A 64 -6.30 -1.57 24.61
N ALA A 65 -6.55 -0.56 23.78
CA ALA A 65 -7.59 0.42 23.98
C ALA A 65 -8.94 -0.13 23.49
N SER A 66 -9.91 -0.21 24.40
CA SER A 66 -11.29 -0.41 23.99
C SER A 66 -11.79 0.85 23.25
N GLY A 67 -12.81 0.72 22.40
CA GLY A 67 -13.42 1.89 21.77
C GLY A 67 -13.92 2.93 22.78
N ALA A 68 -14.25 2.52 24.00
CA ALA A 68 -14.62 3.42 25.08
C ALA A 68 -13.43 4.25 25.59
N ASP A 69 -12.22 3.71 25.58
CA ASP A 69 -11.01 4.43 26.01
C ASP A 69 -10.62 5.48 24.97
N ILE A 70 -10.72 5.15 23.68
CA ILE A 70 -10.50 6.10 22.58
C ILE A 70 -11.50 7.27 22.67
N VAL A 71 -12.78 6.98 22.97
CA VAL A 71 -13.80 8.04 23.11
C VAL A 71 -13.55 8.92 24.34
N ARG A 72 -13.03 8.37 25.44
CA ARG A 72 -12.65 9.15 26.62
C ARG A 72 -11.45 10.03 26.33
N ASP A 73 -10.39 9.49 25.73
CA ASP A 73 -9.18 10.26 25.39
C ASP A 73 -9.50 11.45 24.48
N VAL A 74 -10.32 11.24 23.43
CA VAL A 74 -10.76 12.33 22.53
C VAL A 74 -11.58 13.38 23.26
N ARG A 75 -12.44 12.97 24.21
CA ARG A 75 -13.25 13.89 25.01
C ARG A 75 -12.38 14.73 25.96
N ASP A 76 -11.40 14.10 26.61
CA ASP A 76 -10.51 14.75 27.58
C ASP A 76 -9.53 15.70 26.86
N GLU A 77 -9.05 15.33 25.67
CA GLU A 77 -8.26 16.21 24.80
C GLU A 77 -9.07 17.46 24.40
N MET A 78 -10.32 17.30 23.96
CA MET A 78 -11.21 18.42 23.64
C MET A 78 -11.55 19.30 24.84
N ALA A 79 -11.65 18.73 26.05
CA ALA A 79 -11.91 19.49 27.27
C ALA A 79 -10.70 20.35 27.69
N SER A 80 -9.48 19.88 27.45
CA SER A 80 -8.25 20.62 27.76
C SER A 80 -8.04 21.84 26.84
N VAL A 81 -8.48 21.77 25.58
CA VAL A 81 -8.37 22.88 24.61
C VAL A 81 -9.44 23.95 24.83
N GLY A 82 -10.57 23.62 25.47
CA GLY A 82 -11.65 24.56 25.77
C GLY A 82 -11.50 25.35 27.09
N GLY A 83 -10.44 25.13 27.85
CA GLY A 83 -10.26 25.68 29.20
C GLY A 83 -9.49 27.00 29.31
N GLU A 84 -8.87 27.50 28.24
CA GLU A 84 -8.00 28.70 28.30
C GLU A 84 -8.70 30.04 27.97
N HIS A 85 -10.03 30.07 27.90
CA HIS A 85 -10.80 31.32 27.77
C HIS A 85 -11.85 31.45 28.87
N SER A 86 -11.40 31.83 30.07
CA SER A 86 -12.22 32.52 31.07
C SER A 86 -11.38 33.58 31.77
#